data_AF-A0A8C6R4V6-F1
#
_entry.id   AF-A0A8C6R4V6-F1
#
_cell.length_a   1.000
_cell.length_b   1.000
_cell.length_c   1.000
_cell.angle_alpha   90.00
_cell.angle_beta   90.00
_cell.angle_gamma   90.00
#
_symmetry.space_group_name_H-M   'P 1'
#
loop_
_entity.id
_entity.type
_entity.pdbx_description
1 polymer ?
#
loop_
_entity_poly.entity_id
_entity_poly.type
_entity_poly.pdbx_seq_one_letter_code
_entity_poly.pdbx_strand_id
1 'polypeptide(L)'
;MLHHHCRRNPELQEELQIQAAVAAGDVHTVRKMLEQGYSPNGRDANGWTLLHFSAARGKERCVRVFLEHGADPTVKDLIGGFTALHYAAMHGRARIARLMLESEYRSDIINAKSNDGWTPLHVAAHYGRDSFVRLLLEFKAEVDPLSDKGTTPLQLAIIRERSSCVKILLDHNANIDIQNGFLLRYAVIKSNHSYCRMFLQRGADTNLGRLEDGQTPLHLSALRDDVLCARMLYNYGADTNTRNYEGQTPLAVSISISGSSRPCLDFLQEVTRQPRTLQDLCRIKIRQCIGLQNLKLLDELPIAKVMKDYLKHKFDDI
;
A
#
# COMPACT_ATOMS: atom_id res chain seq x y z
N MET A 1 50.41 42.14 2.71
CA MET A 1 48.95 42.41 2.67
C MET A 1 48.30 41.40 1.75
N LEU A 2 47.72 40.32 2.28
CA LEU A 2 46.68 39.46 1.67
C LEU A 2 46.31 38.33 2.65
N HIS A 3 46.07 38.69 3.91
CA HIS A 3 45.50 37.80 4.93
C HIS A 3 44.23 38.46 5.46
N HIS A 4 43.17 38.53 4.65
CA HIS A 4 41.82 38.85 5.12
C HIS A 4 40.82 38.39 4.05
N HIS A 5 39.72 37.77 4.50
CA HIS A 5 38.51 37.37 3.75
C HIS A 5 38.33 35.89 3.37
N CYS A 6 38.61 34.99 4.32
CA CYS A 6 37.78 33.79 4.49
C CYS A 6 37.32 33.70 5.95
N ARG A 7 36.52 34.69 6.39
CA ARG A 7 35.68 34.50 7.58
C ARG A 7 34.71 33.37 7.24
N ARG A 8 34.86 32.21 7.90
CA ARG A 8 33.81 31.18 7.93
C ARG A 8 32.52 31.87 8.34
N ASN A 9 31.48 31.73 7.52
CA ASN A 9 30.21 32.37 7.73
C ASN A 9 29.63 31.91 9.09
N PRO A 10 29.40 32.81 10.07
CA PRO A 10 28.99 32.43 11.43
C PRO A 10 27.70 31.59 11.45
N GLU A 11 26.76 31.92 10.57
CA GLU A 11 25.48 31.20 10.40
C GLU A 11 25.71 29.75 9.96
N LEU A 12 26.63 29.52 9.02
CA LEU A 12 27.01 28.16 8.59
C LEU A 12 27.65 27.37 9.74
N GLN A 13 28.38 28.04 10.63
CA GLN A 13 29.02 27.39 11.77
C GLN A 13 28.01 26.99 12.85
N GLU A 14 27.00 27.84 13.12
CA GLU A 14 25.88 27.51 14.00
C GLU A 14 25.02 26.39 13.44
N GLU A 15 24.73 26.40 12.13
CA GLU A 15 24.00 25.32 11.45
C GLU A 15 24.72 23.98 11.58
N LEU A 16 26.03 23.95 11.27
CA LEU A 16 26.85 22.74 11.41
C LEU A 16 26.87 22.25 12.87
N GLN A 17 26.93 23.16 13.84
CA GLN A 17 26.95 22.82 15.26
C GLN A 17 25.63 22.18 15.70
N ILE A 18 24.49 22.77 15.37
CA ILE A 18 23.19 22.20 15.78
C ILE A 18 22.91 20.89 15.05
N GLN A 19 23.28 20.76 13.77
CA GLN A 19 23.15 19.50 13.03
C GLN A 19 24.03 18.40 13.63
N ALA A 20 25.25 18.73 14.07
CA ALA A 20 26.12 17.79 14.79
C ALA A 20 25.53 17.39 16.15
N ALA A 21 24.94 18.34 16.90
CA ALA A 21 24.26 18.06 18.16
C ALA A 21 23.06 17.11 17.95
N VAL A 22 22.22 17.35 16.93
CA VAL A 22 21.14 16.44 16.54
C VAL A 22 21.68 15.07 16.14
N ALA A 23 22.73 15.03 15.34
CA ALA A 23 23.38 13.79 14.92
C ALA A 23 23.87 12.95 16.11
N ALA A 24 24.45 13.58 17.13
CA ALA A 24 24.83 12.95 18.38
C ALA A 24 23.62 12.59 19.26
N GLY A 25 22.50 13.32 19.12
CA GLY A 25 21.36 13.24 20.04
C GLY A 25 21.60 14.03 21.33
N ASP A 26 22.48 15.04 21.27
CA ASP A 26 22.77 15.95 22.38
C ASP A 26 21.63 16.96 22.54
N VAL A 27 20.62 16.53 23.30
CA VAL A 27 19.43 17.34 23.60
C VAL A 27 19.77 18.60 24.39
N HIS A 28 20.83 18.58 25.19
CA HIS A 28 21.21 19.73 26.02
C HIS A 28 21.72 20.87 25.13
N THR A 29 22.65 20.58 24.23
CA THR A 29 23.15 21.57 23.26
C THR A 29 22.03 22.06 22.34
N VAL A 30 21.17 21.15 21.85
CA VAL A 30 20.01 21.52 21.03
C VAL A 30 19.09 22.51 21.77
N ARG A 31 18.69 22.19 23.01
CA ARG A 31 17.81 23.06 23.80
C ARG A 31 18.45 24.43 24.04
N LYS A 32 19.72 24.46 24.45
CA LYS A 32 20.47 25.70 24.69
C LYS A 32 20.50 26.59 23.45
N MET A 33 20.72 26.03 22.26
CA MET A 33 20.77 26.81 21.02
C MET A 33 19.39 27.39 20.65
N LEU A 34 18.31 26.65 20.86
CA LEU A 34 16.94 27.15 20.65
C LEU A 34 16.59 28.28 21.65
N GLU A 35 16.97 28.13 22.92
CA GLU A 35 16.80 29.17 23.95
C GLU A 35 17.62 30.44 23.64
N GLN A 36 18.74 30.29 22.91
CA GLN A 36 19.55 31.40 22.41
C GLN A 36 18.99 32.06 21.14
N GLY A 37 17.81 31.62 20.66
CA GLY A 37 17.11 32.22 19.54
C GLY A 37 17.36 31.54 18.19
N TYR A 38 18.04 30.38 18.15
CA TYR A 38 18.17 29.62 16.91
C TYR A 38 16.78 29.18 16.42
N SER A 39 16.45 29.48 15.16
CA SER A 39 15.14 29.13 14.58
C SER A 39 15.05 27.63 14.30
N PRO A 40 14.07 26.89 14.87
CA PRO A 40 13.90 25.48 14.58
C PRO A 40 13.37 25.20 13.16
N ASN A 41 12.89 26.25 12.47
CA ASN A 41 12.32 26.20 11.12
C ASN A 41 13.30 26.61 10.02
N GLY A 42 14.57 26.86 10.38
CA GLY A 42 15.64 27.06 9.40
C GLY A 42 15.72 25.91 8.41
N ARG A 43 15.99 26.24 7.15
CA ARG A 43 16.05 25.28 6.04
C ARG A 43 17.44 25.31 5.43
N ASP A 44 18.00 24.13 5.20
CA ASP A 44 19.22 23.99 4.41
C ASP A 44 18.97 24.19 2.89
N ALA A 45 20.01 24.04 2.07
CA ALA A 45 19.92 24.17 0.61
C ALA A 45 18.94 23.18 -0.06
N ASN A 46 18.62 22.06 0.60
CA ASN A 46 17.66 21.07 0.12
C ASN A 46 16.26 21.27 0.70
N GLY A 47 16.05 22.33 1.49
CA GLY A 47 14.79 22.60 2.19
C GLY A 47 14.61 21.79 3.47
N TRP A 48 15.63 21.09 3.96
CA TRP A 48 15.52 20.29 5.17
C TRP A 48 15.53 21.16 6.43
N THR A 49 14.57 20.91 7.31
CA THR A 49 14.55 21.44 8.68
C THR A 49 15.16 20.44 9.66
N LEU A 50 15.43 20.88 10.90
CA LEU A 50 15.90 19.99 11.97
C LEU A 50 14.95 18.83 12.27
N LEU A 51 13.64 18.99 12.01
CA LEU A 51 12.68 17.90 12.09
C LEU A 51 12.93 16.83 11.02
N HIS A 52 13.29 17.19 9.79
CA HIS A 52 13.64 16.23 8.73
C HIS A 52 14.86 15.41 9.15
N PHE A 53 15.94 16.07 9.57
CA PHE A 53 17.16 15.41 10.05
C PHE A 53 16.88 14.46 11.22
N SER A 54 16.11 14.93 12.21
CA SER A 54 15.80 14.15 13.42
C SER A 54 14.89 12.96 13.11
N ALA A 55 13.90 13.14 12.23
CA ALA A 55 13.01 12.07 11.79
C ALA A 55 13.77 10.98 11.01
N ALA A 56 14.64 11.36 10.08
CA ALA A 56 15.48 10.41 9.34
C ALA A 56 16.43 9.63 10.27
N ARG A 57 17.10 10.35 11.18
CA ARG A 57 18.12 9.78 12.09
C ARG A 57 17.54 9.11 13.34
N GLY A 58 16.24 9.16 13.57
CA GLY A 58 15.60 8.51 14.72
C GLY A 58 15.84 9.24 16.06
N LYS A 59 16.05 10.56 16.04
CA LYS A 59 16.38 11.37 17.22
C LYS A 59 15.12 11.84 17.95
N GLU A 60 14.40 10.90 18.55
CA GLU A 60 13.09 11.11 19.19
C GLU A 60 13.08 12.28 20.19
N ARG A 61 14.08 12.35 21.08
CA ARG A 61 14.16 13.42 22.08
C ARG A 61 14.38 14.80 21.44
N CYS A 62 15.17 14.89 20.38
CA CYS A 62 15.36 16.14 19.64
C CYS A 62 14.06 16.57 18.96
N VAL A 63 13.32 15.64 18.33
CA VAL A 63 12.00 15.94 17.75
C VAL A 63 11.07 16.56 18.79
N ARG A 64 10.99 15.98 19.99
CA ARG A 64 10.17 16.52 21.07
C ARG A 64 10.56 17.97 21.41
N VAL A 65 11.85 18.24 21.60
CA VAL A 65 12.33 19.59 21.92
C VAL A 65 12.04 20.57 20.78
N PHE A 66 12.20 20.16 19.52
CA PHE A 66 11.89 21.01 18.38
C PHE A 66 10.39 21.36 18.33
N LEU A 67 9.50 20.39 18.51
CA LEU A 67 8.06 20.65 18.55
C LEU A 67 7.67 21.57 19.73
N GLU A 68 8.27 21.36 20.93
CA GLU A 68 8.09 22.26 22.10
C GLU A 68 8.49 23.72 21.82
N HIS A 69 9.40 23.95 20.87
CA HIS A 69 9.88 25.29 20.50
C HIS A 69 9.26 25.79 19.16
N GLY A 70 8.13 25.22 18.72
CA GLY A 70 7.39 25.72 17.55
C GLY A 70 7.99 25.32 16.20
N ALA A 71 8.69 24.18 16.14
CA ALA A 71 9.08 23.59 14.86
C ALA A 71 7.83 23.13 14.09
N ASP A 72 7.75 23.52 12.82
CA ASP A 72 6.65 23.23 11.92
C ASP A 72 6.90 21.91 11.14
N PRO A 73 6.16 20.83 11.43
CA PRO A 73 6.32 19.54 10.75
C PRO A 73 5.67 19.50 9.36
N THR A 74 4.96 20.56 8.94
CA THR A 74 4.31 20.66 7.62
C THR A 74 5.27 21.04 6.51
N VAL A 75 6.45 21.56 6.87
CA VAL A 75 7.48 21.94 5.92
C VAL A 75 7.87 20.75 5.04
N LYS A 76 7.92 20.99 3.73
CA LYS A 76 8.39 20.05 2.71
C LYS A 76 9.80 20.39 2.28
N ASP A 77 10.61 19.37 2.02
CA ASP A 77 11.88 19.53 1.32
C ASP A 77 11.68 19.98 -0.14
N LEU A 78 12.77 20.47 -0.75
CA LEU A 78 12.77 20.95 -2.13
C LEU A 78 13.02 19.85 -3.16
N ILE A 79 13.47 18.67 -2.72
CA ILE A 79 13.84 17.58 -3.62
C ILE A 79 12.61 16.76 -4.02
N GLY A 80 11.96 16.15 -3.02
CA GLY A 80 10.82 15.24 -3.23
C GLY A 80 9.50 15.81 -2.76
N GLY A 81 9.49 16.98 -2.11
CA GLY A 81 8.31 17.51 -1.44
C GLY A 81 7.98 16.72 -0.17
N PHE A 82 8.95 16.04 0.44
CA PHE A 82 8.71 15.21 1.62
C PHE A 82 8.72 16.04 2.90
N THR A 83 7.77 15.76 3.79
CA THR A 83 7.76 16.29 5.16
C THR A 83 8.57 15.41 6.11
N ALA A 84 8.82 15.87 7.34
CA ALA A 84 9.46 15.06 8.37
C ALA A 84 8.73 13.72 8.64
N LEU A 85 7.39 13.68 8.51
CA LEU A 85 6.61 12.46 8.66
C LEU A 85 6.87 11.43 7.55
N HIS A 86 7.15 11.87 6.31
CA HIS A 86 7.57 10.98 5.22
C HIS A 86 8.92 10.31 5.52
N TYR A 87 9.90 11.06 6.03
CA TYR A 87 11.18 10.50 6.44
C TYR A 87 11.04 9.54 7.63
N ALA A 88 10.20 9.88 8.61
CA ALA A 88 9.85 8.96 9.68
C ALA A 88 9.23 7.67 9.14
N ALA A 89 8.34 7.76 8.14
CA ALA A 89 7.71 6.63 7.47
C ALA A 89 8.73 5.78 6.70
N MET A 90 9.67 6.39 5.98
CA MET A 90 10.73 5.70 5.24
C MET A 90 11.60 4.83 6.16
N HIS A 91 11.94 5.35 7.34
CA HIS A 91 12.81 4.67 8.30
C HIS A 91 12.04 3.93 9.41
N GLY A 92 10.71 3.87 9.36
CA GLY A 92 9.88 3.15 10.34
C GLY A 92 9.94 3.73 11.75
N ARG A 93 10.13 5.04 11.91
CA ARG A 93 10.28 5.71 13.20
C ARG A 93 8.92 5.99 13.87
N ALA A 94 8.21 4.93 14.25
CA ALA A 94 6.84 5.02 14.79
C ALA A 94 6.71 5.94 16.02
N ARG A 95 7.69 5.96 16.93
CA ARG A 95 7.67 6.86 18.10
C ARG A 95 7.75 8.34 17.72
N ILE A 96 8.59 8.68 16.75
CA ILE A 96 8.70 10.05 16.22
C ILE A 96 7.43 10.46 15.50
N ALA A 97 6.85 9.56 14.69
CA ALA A 97 5.58 9.82 14.04
C ALA A 97 4.45 10.05 15.04
N ARG A 98 4.41 9.28 16.13
CA ARG A 98 3.43 9.49 17.19
C ARG A 98 3.52 10.90 17.78
N LEU A 99 4.73 11.39 18.09
CA LEU A 99 4.93 12.76 18.58
C LEU A 99 4.38 13.82 17.61
N MET A 100 4.63 13.66 16.30
CA MET A 100 4.11 14.59 15.30
C MET A 100 2.59 14.47 15.10
N LEU A 101 2.03 13.26 15.14
CA LEU A 101 0.61 13.01 14.93
C LEU A 101 -0.26 13.34 16.16
N GLU A 102 0.33 13.47 17.34
CA GLU A 102 -0.33 13.95 18.56
C GLU A 102 -0.31 15.49 18.70
N SER A 103 0.39 16.20 17.81
CA SER A 103 0.42 17.67 17.76
C SER A 103 -0.77 18.28 17.00
N GLU A 104 -0.96 19.60 17.09
CA GLU A 104 -1.99 20.30 16.31
C GLU A 104 -1.86 20.12 14.78
N TYR A 105 -0.66 19.84 14.27
CA TYR A 105 -0.38 19.71 12.83
C TYR A 105 -0.87 18.40 12.21
N ARG A 106 -1.48 17.52 13.00
CA ARG A 106 -1.89 16.18 12.58
C ARG A 106 -2.66 16.17 11.25
N SER A 107 -3.65 17.05 11.10
CA SER A 107 -4.49 17.15 9.89
C SER A 107 -3.70 17.52 8.66
N ASP A 108 -2.66 18.34 8.82
CA ASP A 108 -1.85 18.86 7.71
C ASP A 108 -0.82 17.84 7.23
N ILE A 109 -0.33 16.97 8.12
CA ILE A 109 0.80 16.07 7.81
C ILE A 109 0.38 14.63 7.49
N ILE A 110 -0.73 14.12 8.04
CA ILE A 110 -1.04 12.68 7.98
C ILE A 110 -1.26 12.17 6.55
N ASN A 111 -1.92 12.97 5.72
CA ASN A 111 -2.18 12.70 4.31
C ASN A 111 -1.41 13.67 3.39
N ALA A 112 -0.40 14.37 3.90
CA ALA A 112 0.43 15.28 3.10
C ALA A 112 1.00 14.54 1.89
N LYS A 113 0.88 15.14 0.70
CA LYS A 113 1.41 14.58 -0.54
C LYS A 113 2.78 15.15 -0.88
N SER A 114 3.71 14.28 -1.28
CA SER A 114 4.97 14.65 -1.92
C SER A 114 4.77 15.18 -3.35
N ASN A 115 5.85 15.52 -4.04
CA ASN A 115 5.82 15.97 -5.44
C ASN A 115 5.38 14.88 -6.43
N ASP A 116 5.44 13.60 -6.04
CA ASP A 116 4.91 12.46 -6.81
C ASP A 116 3.53 12.00 -6.32
N GLY A 117 2.90 12.79 -5.44
CA GLY A 117 1.61 12.46 -4.82
C GLY A 117 1.70 11.41 -3.71
N TRP A 118 2.88 11.02 -3.26
CA TRP A 118 3.02 10.00 -2.21
C TRP A 118 2.66 10.58 -0.85
N THR A 119 1.84 9.85 -0.11
CA THR A 119 1.55 10.12 1.31
C THR A 119 2.53 9.38 2.23
N PRO A 120 2.60 9.68 3.53
CA PRO A 120 3.36 8.88 4.48
C PRO A 120 2.98 7.39 4.46
N LEU A 121 1.71 7.06 4.18
CA LEU A 121 1.24 5.68 4.05
C LEU A 121 1.84 4.98 2.82
N HIS A 122 1.96 5.68 1.67
CA HIS A 122 2.65 5.15 0.49
C HIS A 122 4.12 4.82 0.81
N VAL A 123 4.82 5.75 1.45
CA VAL A 123 6.22 5.56 1.83
C VAL A 123 6.36 4.38 2.79
N ALA A 124 5.57 4.32 3.86
CA ALA A 124 5.62 3.22 4.82
C ALA A 124 5.33 1.86 4.17
N ALA A 125 4.34 1.80 3.27
CA ALA A 125 3.99 0.59 2.53
C ALA A 125 5.12 0.14 1.59
N HIS A 126 5.73 1.06 0.85
CA HIS A 126 6.85 0.79 -0.06
C HIS A 126 8.06 0.18 0.66
N TYR A 127 8.43 0.75 1.82
CA TYR A 127 9.57 0.31 2.62
C TYR A 127 9.24 -0.83 3.60
N GLY A 128 7.99 -1.32 3.64
CA GLY A 128 7.59 -2.45 4.50
C GLY A 128 7.63 -2.12 6.00
N ARG A 129 7.18 -0.91 6.39
CA ARG A 129 7.20 -0.46 7.78
C ARG A 129 5.91 -0.79 8.50
N ASP A 130 5.69 -2.06 8.80
CA ASP A 130 4.46 -2.62 9.38
C ASP A 130 3.90 -1.81 10.57
N SER A 131 4.74 -1.54 11.58
CA SER A 131 4.33 -0.78 12.77
C SER A 131 3.98 0.67 12.47
N PHE A 132 4.57 1.24 11.42
CA PHE A 132 4.29 2.61 10.98
C PHE A 132 2.99 2.67 10.17
N VAL A 133 2.75 1.67 9.31
CA VAL A 133 1.47 1.51 8.59
C VAL A 133 0.33 1.40 9.60
N ARG A 134 0.46 0.54 10.62
CA ARG A 134 -0.53 0.44 11.72
C ARG A 134 -0.76 1.77 12.41
N LEU A 135 0.31 2.46 12.79
CA LEU A 135 0.20 3.78 13.44
C LEU A 135 -0.58 4.79 12.58
N LEU A 136 -0.26 4.91 11.30
CA LEU A 136 -0.97 5.84 10.41
C LEU A 136 -2.47 5.50 10.32
N LEU A 137 -2.81 4.22 10.22
CA LEU A 137 -4.20 3.75 10.14
C LEU A 137 -4.96 3.92 11.47
N GLU A 138 -4.30 3.73 12.62
CA GLU A 138 -4.85 4.05 13.96
C GLU A 138 -5.22 5.54 14.03
N PHE A 139 -4.35 6.38 13.50
CA PHE A 139 -4.54 7.81 13.33
C PHE A 139 -5.42 8.16 12.11
N LYS A 140 -6.20 7.23 11.54
CA LYS A 140 -7.17 7.53 10.46
C LYS A 140 -6.56 8.17 9.20
N ALA A 141 -5.33 7.79 8.85
CA ALA A 141 -4.81 8.10 7.51
C ALA A 141 -5.74 7.51 6.44
N GLU A 142 -5.84 8.19 5.29
CA GLU A 142 -6.54 7.64 4.14
C GLU A 142 -5.89 6.32 3.73
N VAL A 143 -6.71 5.28 3.53
CA VAL A 143 -6.24 3.91 3.24
C VAL A 143 -5.86 3.74 1.77
N ASP A 144 -6.65 4.35 0.88
CA ASP A 144 -6.51 4.24 -0.57
C ASP A 144 -6.20 5.59 -1.28
N PRO A 145 -5.29 6.43 -0.77
CA PRO A 145 -4.91 7.63 -1.49
C PRO A 145 -4.22 7.23 -2.79
N LEU A 146 -4.46 8.00 -3.85
CA LEU A 146 -3.78 7.82 -5.13
C LEU A 146 -2.58 8.78 -5.22
N SER A 147 -1.43 8.23 -5.58
CA SER A 147 -0.29 9.01 -6.08
C SER A 147 -0.62 9.64 -7.44
N ASP A 148 0.27 10.49 -7.95
CA ASP A 148 0.05 11.15 -9.25
C ASP A 148 0.09 10.15 -10.42
N LYS A 149 0.67 8.96 -10.20
CA LYS A 149 0.65 7.83 -11.13
C LYS A 149 -0.55 6.90 -10.89
N GLY A 150 -1.51 7.30 -10.05
CA GLY A 150 -2.69 6.52 -9.68
C GLY A 150 -2.37 5.30 -8.81
N THR A 151 -1.19 5.21 -8.20
CA THR A 151 -0.81 4.04 -7.39
C THR A 151 -1.32 4.17 -5.97
N THR A 152 -1.82 3.09 -5.36
CA THR A 152 -2.20 3.05 -3.94
C THR A 152 -1.08 2.52 -3.04
N PRO A 153 -1.12 2.74 -1.71
CA PRO A 153 -0.20 2.11 -0.77
C PRO A 153 -0.22 0.57 -0.84
N LEU A 154 -1.40 -0.03 -1.02
CA LEU A 154 -1.56 -1.48 -1.16
C LEU A 154 -0.83 -2.01 -2.39
N GLN A 155 -0.94 -1.33 -3.54
CA GLN A 155 -0.21 -1.68 -4.75
C GLN A 155 1.30 -1.62 -4.55
N LEU A 156 1.82 -0.58 -3.89
CA LEU A 156 3.25 -0.48 -3.58
C LEU A 156 3.71 -1.62 -2.65
N ALA A 157 2.93 -1.96 -1.62
CA ALA A 157 3.25 -3.07 -0.74
C ALA A 157 3.32 -4.41 -1.49
N ILE A 158 2.41 -4.65 -2.44
CA ILE A 158 2.37 -5.88 -3.25
C ILE A 158 3.56 -5.94 -4.21
N ILE A 159 3.82 -4.87 -4.98
CA ILE A 159 4.95 -4.78 -5.92
C ILE A 159 6.30 -4.93 -5.21
N ARG A 160 6.40 -4.45 -3.96
CA ARG A 160 7.61 -4.57 -3.13
C ARG A 160 7.61 -5.80 -2.21
N GLU A 161 6.66 -6.73 -2.41
CA GLU A 161 6.55 -8.00 -1.68
C GLU A 161 6.47 -7.86 -0.15
N ARG A 162 5.86 -6.77 0.34
CA ARG A 162 5.68 -6.45 1.76
C ARG A 162 4.45 -7.15 2.33
N SER A 163 4.47 -8.47 2.39
CA SER A 163 3.32 -9.32 2.77
C SER A 163 2.63 -8.91 4.08
N SER A 164 3.39 -8.47 5.09
CA SER A 164 2.83 -7.96 6.35
C SER A 164 2.05 -6.66 6.16
N CYS A 165 2.61 -5.66 5.47
CA CYS A 165 1.88 -4.44 5.09
C CYS A 165 0.63 -4.74 4.27
N VAL A 166 0.69 -5.70 3.33
CA VAL A 166 -0.48 -6.10 2.53
C VAL A 166 -1.61 -6.57 3.45
N LYS A 167 -1.33 -7.48 4.39
CA LYS A 167 -2.34 -7.95 5.36
C LYS A 167 -2.91 -6.80 6.18
N ILE A 168 -2.07 -5.91 6.71
CA ILE A 168 -2.50 -4.77 7.52
C ILE A 168 -3.44 -3.84 6.73
N LEU A 169 -3.06 -3.46 5.51
CA LEU A 169 -3.88 -2.58 4.68
C LEU A 169 -5.24 -3.22 4.36
N LEU A 170 -5.24 -4.50 4.01
CA LEU A 170 -6.48 -5.25 3.74
C LEU A 170 -7.35 -5.42 5.01
N ASP A 171 -6.74 -5.56 6.19
CA ASP A 171 -7.46 -5.62 7.47
C ASP A 171 -8.09 -4.27 7.84
N HIS A 172 -7.59 -3.18 7.25
CA HIS A 172 -8.12 -1.82 7.35
C HIS A 172 -8.91 -1.41 6.09
N ASN A 173 -9.52 -2.38 5.40
CA ASN A 173 -10.46 -2.14 4.30
C ASN A 173 -9.86 -1.44 3.06
N ALA A 174 -8.58 -1.63 2.77
CA ALA A 174 -8.00 -1.18 1.50
C ALA A 174 -8.69 -1.85 0.30
N ASN A 175 -9.14 -1.04 -0.66
CA ASN A 175 -9.86 -1.53 -1.82
C ASN A 175 -8.94 -2.24 -2.81
N ILE A 176 -9.18 -3.54 -3.02
CA ILE A 176 -8.38 -4.41 -3.89
C ILE A 176 -8.65 -4.15 -5.38
N ASP A 177 -9.84 -3.65 -5.70
CA ASP A 177 -10.33 -3.51 -7.07
C ASP A 177 -10.05 -2.13 -7.68
N ILE A 178 -9.28 -1.29 -6.99
CA ILE A 178 -8.80 -0.02 -7.55
C ILE A 178 -8.03 -0.25 -8.86
N GLN A 179 -8.15 0.72 -9.77
CA GLN A 179 -7.66 0.61 -11.14
C GLN A 179 -8.22 -0.63 -11.86
N ASN A 180 -9.52 -0.82 -11.71
CA ASN A 180 -10.30 -1.86 -12.37
C ASN A 180 -9.71 -3.25 -12.09
N GLY A 181 -9.37 -3.60 -10.85
CA GLY A 181 -8.87 -4.95 -10.49
C GLY A 181 -7.40 -5.23 -10.84
N PHE A 182 -6.54 -4.21 -10.88
CA PHE A 182 -5.11 -4.36 -11.23
C PHE A 182 -4.41 -5.44 -10.38
N LEU A 183 -4.68 -5.49 -9.08
CA LEU A 183 -3.96 -6.35 -8.13
C LEU A 183 -4.14 -7.85 -8.40
N LEU A 184 -5.39 -8.29 -8.63
CA LEU A 184 -5.67 -9.70 -8.93
C LEU A 184 -5.00 -10.12 -10.23
N ARG A 185 -5.09 -9.28 -11.28
CA ARG A 185 -4.40 -9.55 -12.55
C ARG A 185 -2.89 -9.56 -12.41
N TYR A 186 -2.32 -8.63 -11.64
CA TYR A 186 -0.88 -8.60 -11.38
C TYR A 186 -0.42 -9.91 -10.72
N ALA A 187 -1.14 -10.41 -9.72
CA ALA A 187 -0.84 -11.69 -9.08
C ALA A 187 -0.88 -12.87 -10.07
N VAL A 188 -1.89 -12.91 -10.96
CA VAL A 188 -2.01 -13.94 -12.01
C VAL A 188 -0.85 -13.85 -13.01
N ILE A 189 -0.50 -12.64 -13.48
CA ILE A 189 0.63 -12.43 -14.41
C ILE A 189 1.96 -12.88 -13.80
N LYS A 190 2.13 -12.66 -12.49
CA LYS A 190 3.31 -13.11 -11.74
C LYS A 190 3.23 -14.57 -11.30
N SER A 191 2.13 -15.28 -11.59
CA SER A 191 1.87 -16.65 -11.11
C SER A 191 2.04 -16.78 -9.58
N ASN A 192 1.69 -15.72 -8.84
CA ASN A 192 1.77 -15.70 -7.39
C ASN A 192 0.45 -16.21 -6.80
N HIS A 193 0.36 -17.53 -6.66
CA HIS A 193 -0.85 -18.20 -6.15
C HIS A 193 -1.24 -17.77 -4.74
N SER A 194 -0.28 -17.41 -3.90
CA SER A 194 -0.52 -16.91 -2.55
C SER A 194 -1.28 -15.57 -2.56
N TYR A 195 -0.85 -14.63 -3.42
CA TYR A 195 -1.58 -13.38 -3.61
C TYR A 195 -2.92 -13.58 -4.31
N CYS A 196 -3.01 -14.44 -5.32
CA CYS A 196 -4.29 -14.79 -5.94
C CYS A 196 -5.29 -15.29 -4.87
N ARG A 197 -4.89 -16.29 -4.08
CA ARG A 197 -5.71 -16.84 -2.98
C ARG A 197 -6.11 -15.76 -1.99
N MET A 198 -5.15 -14.97 -1.50
CA MET A 198 -5.44 -13.93 -0.51
C MET A 198 -6.41 -12.89 -1.07
N PHE A 199 -6.21 -12.41 -2.29
CA PHE A 199 -7.11 -11.42 -2.90
C PHE A 199 -8.51 -11.99 -3.11
N LEU A 200 -8.63 -13.22 -3.61
CA LEU A 200 -9.93 -13.88 -3.80
C LEU A 200 -10.66 -14.13 -2.47
N GLN A 201 -9.94 -14.54 -1.43
CA GLN A 201 -10.48 -14.67 -0.08
C GLN A 201 -11.01 -13.34 0.45
N ARG A 202 -10.26 -12.26 0.22
CA ARG A 202 -10.67 -10.87 0.52
C ARG A 202 -11.63 -10.28 -0.53
N GLY A 203 -12.10 -11.12 -1.46
CA GLY A 203 -13.13 -10.86 -2.44
C GLY A 203 -12.75 -10.00 -3.65
N ALA A 204 -11.51 -9.97 -4.10
CA ALA A 204 -11.22 -9.33 -5.39
C ALA A 204 -12.20 -9.78 -6.49
N ASP A 205 -12.73 -8.83 -7.26
CA ASP A 205 -13.66 -9.14 -8.34
C ASP A 205 -12.91 -9.84 -9.48
N THR A 206 -13.32 -11.08 -9.73
CA THR A 206 -12.71 -11.97 -10.72
C THR A 206 -12.99 -11.58 -12.17
N ASN A 207 -13.95 -10.68 -12.42
CA ASN A 207 -14.45 -10.38 -13.76
C ASN A 207 -13.99 -9.03 -14.30
N LEU A 208 -13.21 -8.26 -13.53
CA LEU A 208 -12.68 -6.99 -13.98
C LEU A 208 -11.63 -7.21 -15.08
N GLY A 209 -11.96 -6.76 -16.30
CA GLY A 209 -11.09 -6.82 -17.47
C GLY A 209 -10.04 -5.70 -17.48
N ARG A 210 -8.89 -5.93 -18.12
CA ARG A 210 -7.93 -4.87 -18.47
C ARG A 210 -8.59 -3.81 -19.34
N LEU A 211 -8.20 -2.56 -19.16
CA LEU A 211 -8.76 -1.46 -19.96
C LEU A 211 -8.25 -1.48 -21.41
N GLU A 212 -7.08 -2.08 -21.64
CA GLU A 212 -6.39 -2.08 -22.93
C GLU A 212 -6.95 -3.12 -23.91
N ASP A 213 -7.33 -4.29 -23.41
CA ASP A 213 -7.71 -5.45 -24.25
C ASP A 213 -8.94 -6.21 -23.73
N GLY A 214 -9.52 -5.80 -22.60
CA GLY A 214 -10.68 -6.47 -21.99
C GLY A 214 -10.34 -7.81 -21.31
N GLN A 215 -9.07 -8.20 -21.23
CA GLN A 215 -8.70 -9.50 -20.65
C GLN A 215 -8.94 -9.53 -19.13
N THR A 216 -9.82 -10.42 -18.70
CA THR A 216 -10.08 -10.71 -17.28
C THR A 216 -8.94 -11.56 -16.67
N PRO A 217 -8.84 -11.66 -15.33
CA PRO A 217 -7.92 -12.59 -14.68
C PRO A 217 -7.96 -14.02 -15.27
N LEU A 218 -9.15 -14.52 -15.65
CA LEU A 218 -9.30 -15.87 -16.21
C LEU A 218 -8.71 -15.99 -17.63
N HIS A 219 -8.81 -14.95 -18.46
CA HIS A 219 -8.11 -14.90 -19.75
C HIS A 219 -6.60 -14.97 -19.55
N LEU A 220 -6.08 -14.24 -18.57
CA LEU A 220 -4.64 -14.21 -18.28
C LEU A 220 -4.13 -15.55 -17.74
N SER A 221 -4.89 -16.24 -16.89
CA SER A 221 -4.52 -17.59 -16.46
C SER A 221 -4.60 -18.60 -17.60
N ALA A 222 -5.55 -18.45 -18.52
CA ALA A 222 -5.66 -19.28 -19.72
C ALA A 222 -4.44 -19.09 -20.64
N LEU A 223 -4.08 -17.84 -20.94
CA LEU A 223 -2.93 -17.47 -21.76
C LEU A 223 -1.60 -18.03 -21.23
N ARG A 224 -1.49 -18.16 -19.91
CA ARG A 224 -0.28 -18.66 -19.22
C ARG A 224 -0.31 -20.15 -18.91
N ASP A 225 -1.39 -20.85 -19.28
CA ASP A 225 -1.66 -22.25 -18.92
C ASP A 225 -1.55 -22.52 -17.40
N ASP A 226 -1.89 -21.51 -16.58
CA ASP A 226 -1.86 -21.60 -15.11
C ASP A 226 -3.20 -22.16 -14.60
N VAL A 227 -3.33 -23.48 -14.65
CA VAL A 227 -4.57 -24.20 -14.24
C VAL A 227 -4.91 -24.00 -12.77
N LEU A 228 -3.91 -23.79 -11.90
CA LEU A 228 -4.15 -23.54 -10.47
C LEU A 228 -4.83 -22.19 -10.28
N CYS A 229 -4.30 -21.13 -10.92
CA CYS A 229 -4.98 -19.83 -10.95
C CYS A 229 -6.37 -19.92 -11.56
N ALA A 230 -6.52 -20.61 -12.71
CA ALA A 230 -7.81 -20.73 -13.39
C ALA A 230 -8.87 -21.40 -12.50
N ARG A 231 -8.48 -22.47 -11.78
CA ARG A 231 -9.35 -23.17 -10.83
C ARG A 231 -9.74 -22.29 -9.65
N MET A 232 -8.77 -21.57 -9.06
CA MET A 232 -9.07 -20.59 -8.00
C MET A 232 -10.05 -19.51 -8.50
N LEU A 233 -9.77 -18.88 -9.63
CA LEU A 233 -10.63 -17.84 -10.22
C LEU A 233 -12.05 -18.35 -10.50
N TYR A 234 -12.18 -19.54 -11.11
CA TYR A 234 -13.47 -20.16 -11.36
C TYR A 234 -14.23 -20.44 -10.06
N ASN A 235 -13.58 -20.97 -9.03
CA ASN A 235 -14.20 -21.25 -7.74
C ASN A 235 -14.71 -19.98 -7.04
N TYR A 236 -14.06 -18.85 -7.28
CA TYR A 236 -14.45 -17.55 -6.73
C TYR A 236 -15.37 -16.73 -7.63
N GLY A 237 -15.84 -17.30 -8.75
CA GLY A 237 -16.93 -16.72 -9.53
C GLY A 237 -16.55 -16.13 -10.88
N ALA A 238 -15.32 -16.35 -11.36
CA ALA A 238 -14.91 -15.89 -12.69
C ALA A 238 -15.83 -16.43 -13.79
N ASP A 239 -16.34 -15.57 -14.65
CA ASP A 239 -17.18 -15.95 -15.78
C ASP A 239 -16.31 -16.50 -16.92
N THR A 240 -16.62 -17.73 -17.31
CA THR A 240 -15.92 -18.46 -18.37
C THR A 240 -16.34 -18.03 -19.77
N ASN A 241 -17.39 -17.21 -19.89
CA ASN A 241 -17.97 -16.77 -21.15
C ASN A 241 -17.74 -15.29 -21.45
N THR A 242 -17.13 -14.54 -20.52
CA THR A 242 -16.76 -13.14 -20.77
C THR A 242 -15.85 -13.05 -21.98
N ARG A 243 -16.12 -12.09 -22.88
CA ARG A 243 -15.33 -11.86 -24.08
C ARG A 243 -14.41 -10.66 -23.89
N ASN A 244 -13.15 -10.81 -24.27
CA ASN A 244 -12.21 -9.70 -24.42
C ASN A 244 -12.58 -8.82 -25.64
N TYR A 245 -11.81 -7.77 -25.92
CA TYR A 245 -12.11 -6.86 -27.05
C TYR A 245 -11.91 -7.50 -28.43
N GLU A 246 -11.18 -8.62 -28.51
CA GLU A 246 -11.05 -9.45 -29.71
C GLU A 246 -12.20 -10.46 -29.86
N GLY A 247 -13.18 -10.45 -28.94
CA GLY A 247 -14.31 -11.37 -28.94
C GLY A 247 -13.99 -12.78 -28.43
N GLN A 248 -12.77 -13.00 -27.92
CA GLN A 248 -12.33 -14.30 -27.40
C GLN A 248 -12.80 -14.50 -25.97
N THR A 249 -13.25 -15.71 -25.64
CA THR A 249 -13.45 -16.17 -24.26
C THR A 249 -12.14 -16.70 -23.68
N PRO A 250 -12.03 -16.92 -22.35
CA PRO A 250 -10.85 -17.59 -21.77
C PRO A 250 -10.55 -18.95 -22.40
N LEU A 251 -11.60 -19.72 -22.74
CA LEU A 251 -11.46 -20.99 -23.45
C LEU A 251 -10.85 -20.77 -24.85
N ALA A 252 -11.35 -19.79 -25.61
CA ALA A 252 -10.81 -19.49 -26.94
C ALA A 252 -9.33 -19.07 -26.88
N VAL A 253 -8.93 -18.30 -25.87
CA VAL A 253 -7.52 -17.94 -25.63
C VAL A 253 -6.68 -19.20 -25.40
N SER A 254 -7.12 -20.13 -24.56
CA SER A 254 -6.37 -21.37 -24.29
C SER A 254 -6.18 -22.29 -25.53
N ILE A 255 -7.12 -22.25 -26.49
CA ILE A 255 -7.02 -23.01 -27.74
C ILE A 255 -5.91 -22.45 -28.64
N SER A 256 -5.76 -21.12 -28.65
CA SER A 256 -4.82 -20.40 -29.51
C SER A 256 -3.34 -20.62 -29.14
N ILE A 257 -3.07 -21.08 -27.92
CA ILE A 257 -1.72 -21.38 -27.41
C ILE A 257 -1.20 -22.65 -28.09
N SER A 258 0.09 -22.71 -28.41
CA SER A 258 0.77 -23.92 -28.89
C SER A 258 1.42 -24.67 -27.72
N GLY A 259 1.23 -25.99 -27.65
CA GLY A 259 1.74 -26.82 -26.55
C GLY A 259 1.15 -28.23 -26.57
N SER A 260 1.92 -29.22 -26.11
CA SER A 260 1.54 -30.64 -26.07
C SER A 260 0.71 -31.02 -24.84
N SER A 261 0.90 -30.32 -23.71
CA SER A 261 0.06 -30.41 -22.51
C SER A 261 -0.63 -29.06 -22.32
N ARG A 262 -1.94 -29.07 -22.09
CA ARG A 262 -2.74 -27.85 -21.89
C ARG A 262 -3.75 -28.03 -20.76
N PRO A 263 -3.30 -28.17 -19.49
CA PRO A 263 -4.20 -28.44 -18.37
C PRO A 263 -5.27 -27.36 -18.19
N CYS A 264 -4.97 -26.11 -18.55
CA CYS A 264 -5.94 -25.02 -18.47
C CYS A 264 -7.02 -25.14 -19.57
N LEU A 265 -6.66 -25.60 -20.77
CA LEU A 265 -7.63 -25.90 -21.84
C LEU A 265 -8.59 -27.00 -21.40
N ASP A 266 -8.06 -28.12 -20.91
CA ASP A 266 -8.88 -29.26 -20.47
C ASP A 266 -9.85 -28.84 -19.35
N PHE A 267 -9.34 -28.10 -18.36
CA PHE A 267 -10.15 -27.54 -17.29
C PHE A 267 -11.25 -26.61 -17.81
N LEU A 268 -10.92 -25.65 -18.68
CA LEU A 268 -11.89 -24.70 -19.22
C LEU A 268 -12.93 -25.39 -20.10
N GLN A 269 -12.57 -26.43 -20.85
CA GLN A 269 -13.52 -27.24 -21.62
C GLN A 269 -14.50 -27.99 -20.70
N GLU A 270 -14.01 -28.53 -19.58
CA GLU A 270 -14.83 -29.20 -18.58
C GLU A 270 -15.85 -28.24 -17.96
N VAL A 271 -15.39 -27.10 -17.42
CA VAL A 271 -16.26 -26.17 -16.68
C VAL A 271 -17.17 -25.32 -17.57
N THR A 272 -16.89 -25.22 -18.88
CA THR A 272 -17.79 -24.55 -19.83
C THR A 272 -18.92 -25.47 -20.30
N ARG A 273 -18.71 -26.79 -20.32
CA ARG A 273 -19.75 -27.78 -20.64
C ARG A 273 -20.69 -28.04 -19.46
N GLN A 274 -20.18 -27.93 -18.23
CA GLN A 274 -20.95 -28.18 -17.02
C GLN A 274 -21.34 -26.87 -16.33
N PRO A 275 -22.64 -26.54 -16.21
CA PRO A 275 -23.07 -25.36 -15.47
C PRO A 275 -22.71 -25.50 -13.98
N ARG A 276 -22.37 -24.38 -13.35
CA ARG A 276 -22.17 -24.32 -11.88
C ARG A 276 -23.42 -24.84 -11.15
N THR A 277 -23.21 -25.51 -10.03
CA THR A 277 -24.32 -25.94 -9.18
C THR A 277 -25.08 -24.72 -8.65
N LEU A 278 -26.37 -24.88 -8.34
CA LEU A 278 -27.16 -23.82 -7.70
C LEU A 278 -26.50 -23.33 -6.40
N GLN A 279 -25.91 -24.24 -5.63
CA GLN A 279 -25.23 -23.91 -4.38
C GLN A 279 -23.99 -23.02 -4.60
N ASP A 280 -23.22 -23.26 -5.67
CA ASP A 280 -22.09 -22.40 -6.05
C ASP A 280 -22.55 -21.02 -6.50
N LEU A 281 -23.60 -20.96 -7.33
CA LEU A 281 -24.19 -19.70 -7.78
C LEU A 281 -24.71 -18.86 -6.60
N CYS A 282 -25.43 -19.49 -5.66
CA CYS A 282 -25.87 -18.84 -4.43
C CYS A 282 -24.69 -18.30 -3.63
N ARG A 283 -23.62 -19.09 -3.45
CA ARG A 283 -22.41 -18.63 -2.74
C ARG A 283 -21.79 -17.40 -3.39
N ILE A 284 -21.59 -17.44 -4.71
CA ILE A 284 -21.00 -16.31 -5.45
C ILE A 284 -21.87 -15.07 -5.28
N LYS A 285 -23.19 -15.21 -5.44
CA LYS A 285 -24.11 -14.07 -5.33
C LYS A 285 -24.13 -13.48 -3.92
N ILE A 286 -24.17 -14.33 -2.89
CA ILE A 286 -24.14 -13.88 -1.49
C ILE A 286 -22.82 -13.13 -1.19
N ARG A 287 -21.67 -13.66 -1.63
CA ARG A 287 -20.37 -13.00 -1.44
C ARG A 287 -20.28 -11.65 -2.15
N GLN A 288 -20.85 -11.53 -3.34
CA GLN A 288 -20.94 -10.25 -4.05
C GLN A 288 -21.81 -9.23 -3.29
N CYS A 289 -22.96 -9.65 -2.76
CA CYS A 289 -23.90 -8.75 -2.08
C CYS A 289 -23.38 -8.20 -0.74
N ILE A 290 -22.56 -8.95 -0.01
CA ILE A 290 -22.05 -8.55 1.31
C ILE A 290 -20.95 -7.48 1.22
N GLY A 291 -20.45 -7.22 0.01
CA GLY A 291 -19.21 -6.50 -0.16
C GLY A 291 -18.07 -7.47 0.05
N LEU A 292 -17.36 -7.69 -1.02
CA LEU A 292 -16.32 -8.68 -1.19
C LEU A 292 -15.24 -8.69 -0.07
N GLN A 293 -15.02 -7.54 0.56
CA GLN A 293 -14.03 -7.34 1.62
C GLN A 293 -14.57 -7.50 3.05
N ASN A 294 -15.87 -7.68 3.23
CA ASN A 294 -16.51 -7.63 4.55
C ASN A 294 -17.05 -8.99 5.00
N LEU A 295 -16.17 -10.01 5.00
CA LEU A 295 -16.53 -11.38 5.41
C LEU A 295 -17.05 -11.48 6.85
N LYS A 296 -16.82 -10.47 7.70
CA LYS A 296 -17.38 -10.43 9.06
C LYS A 296 -18.91 -10.35 9.05
N LEU A 297 -19.50 -9.67 8.07
CA LEU A 297 -20.96 -9.59 7.92
C LEU A 297 -21.60 -10.96 7.59
N LEU A 298 -20.84 -11.94 7.08
CA LEU A 298 -21.34 -13.31 6.92
C LEU A 298 -21.73 -13.93 8.26
N ASP A 299 -21.10 -13.52 9.36
CA ASP A 299 -21.43 -14.01 10.71
C ASP A 299 -22.78 -13.50 11.20
N GLU A 300 -23.25 -12.38 10.69
CA GLU A 300 -24.52 -11.75 11.07
C GLU A 300 -25.71 -12.34 10.32
N LEU A 301 -25.48 -13.09 9.24
CA LEU A 301 -26.56 -13.71 8.47
C LEU A 301 -27.36 -14.71 9.34
N PRO A 302 -28.70 -14.71 9.26
CA PRO A 302 -29.56 -15.63 10.00
C PRO A 302 -29.63 -17.01 9.30
N ILE A 303 -28.46 -17.63 9.08
CA ILE A 303 -28.31 -18.94 8.43
C ILE A 303 -27.50 -19.89 9.32
N ALA A 304 -27.65 -21.20 9.08
CA ALA A 304 -26.92 -22.22 9.83
C ALA A 304 -25.40 -22.04 9.73
N LYS A 305 -24.67 -22.41 10.81
CA LYS A 305 -23.20 -22.32 10.87
C LYS A 305 -22.51 -23.00 9.68
N VAL A 306 -22.97 -24.19 9.31
CA VAL A 306 -22.45 -24.95 8.15
C VAL A 306 -22.52 -24.14 6.85
N MET A 307 -23.59 -23.35 6.66
CA MET A 307 -23.72 -22.48 5.49
C MET A 307 -22.76 -21.28 5.57
N LYS A 308 -22.54 -20.70 6.76
CA LYS A 308 -21.53 -19.65 6.95
C LYS A 308 -20.13 -20.17 6.63
N ASP A 309 -19.78 -21.34 7.14
CA ASP A 309 -18.50 -21.99 6.89
C ASP A 309 -18.33 -22.29 5.39
N TYR A 310 -19.38 -22.75 4.71
CA TYR A 310 -19.37 -22.93 3.25
C TYR A 310 -19.15 -21.62 2.48
N LEU A 311 -19.80 -20.53 2.88
CA LEU A 311 -19.63 -19.21 2.23
C LEU A 311 -18.20 -18.66 2.43
N LYS A 312 -17.60 -18.91 3.60
CA LYS A 312 -16.27 -18.43 3.97
C LYS A 312 -15.16 -19.30 3.38
N HIS A 313 -15.18 -20.59 3.67
CA HIS A 313 -14.00 -21.46 3.70
C HIS A 313 -13.98 -22.58 2.66
N LYS A 314 -15.06 -22.77 1.87
CA LYS A 314 -15.16 -23.90 0.91
C LYS A 314 -13.90 -24.14 0.07
N PHE A 315 -13.19 -23.07 -0.29
CA PHE A 315 -12.05 -23.13 -1.21
C PHE A 315 -10.74 -22.66 -0.58
N ASP A 316 -10.65 -22.66 0.76
CA ASP A 316 -9.41 -22.27 1.45
C ASP A 316 -8.29 -23.30 1.23
N ASP A 317 -8.65 -24.57 0.99
CA ASP A 317 -7.73 -25.70 0.78
C ASP A 317 -7.29 -25.91 -0.69
N ILE A 318 -7.85 -25.16 -1.66
CA ILE A 318 -7.55 -25.28 -3.10
C ILE A 318 -6.56 -24.23 -3.54
#